data_AF-A0A3C0S8P0-F1
#
_entry.id   AF-A0A3C0S8P0-F1
#
_cell.length_a   1.000
_cell.length_b   1.000
_cell.length_c   1.000
_cell.angle_alpha   90.00
_cell.angle_beta   90.00
_cell.angle_gamma   90.00
#
_symmetry.space_group_name_H-M   'P 1'
#
loop_
_entity.id
_entity.type
_entity.pdbx_description
1 polymer ?
#
loop_
_entity_poly.entity_id
_entity_poly.type
_entity_poly.pdbx_seq_one_letter_code
_entity_poly.pdbx_strand_id
1 'polypeptide(L)' 'MTKWNIEESRELYNIRGWGLGYFDINNKGHIVVQPQDESHHSIDLKELVEDIQAKGYSLPA' A
#
# COMPACT_ATOMS: atom_id res chain seq x y z
N MET A 1 -14.23 -23.16 -2.48
CA MET A 1 -13.89 -21.78 -2.83
C MET A 1 -12.39 -21.63 -2.63
N THR A 2 -11.67 -21.09 -3.62
CA THR A 2 -10.27 -20.69 -3.45
C THR A 2 -10.18 -19.54 -2.45
N LYS A 3 -9.13 -19.54 -1.62
CA LYS A 3 -8.92 -18.49 -0.61
C LYS A 3 -8.42 -17.23 -1.30
N TRP A 4 -9.05 -16.09 -1.00
CA TRP A 4 -8.64 -14.78 -1.51
C TRP A 4 -7.16 -14.49 -1.18
N ASN A 5 -6.42 -13.95 -2.13
CA ASN A 5 -5.00 -13.66 -2.01
C ASN A 5 -4.62 -12.25 -2.53
N ILE A 6 -3.36 -11.88 -2.30
CA ILE A 6 -2.84 -10.55 -2.64
C ILE A 6 -2.84 -10.31 -4.15
N GLU A 7 -2.54 -11.33 -4.94
CA GLU A 7 -2.50 -11.21 -6.41
C GLU A 7 -3.89 -10.91 -6.97
N GLU A 8 -4.92 -11.58 -6.45
CA GLU A 8 -6.32 -11.28 -6.80
C GLU A 8 -6.69 -9.83 -6.45
N SER A 9 -6.14 -9.27 -5.36
CA SER A 9 -6.33 -7.86 -5.00
C SER A 9 -5.59 -6.91 -5.94
N ARG A 10 -4.35 -7.24 -6.35
CA ARG A 10 -3.58 -6.46 -7.32
C ARG A 10 -4.28 -6.41 -8.68
N GLU A 11 -4.85 -7.53 -9.11
CA GLU A 11 -5.62 -7.64 -10.35
C GLU A 11 -6.94 -6.87 -10.24
N LEU A 12 -7.74 -7.13 -9.20
CA LEU A 12 -9.05 -6.50 -9.01
C LEU A 12 -8.97 -4.96 -9.00
N TYR A 13 -7.97 -4.40 -8.31
CA TYR A 13 -7.77 -2.95 -8.24
C TYR A 13 -6.81 -2.39 -9.29
N ASN A 14 -6.38 -3.23 -10.25
CA ASN A 14 -5.47 -2.87 -11.33
C ASN A 14 -4.23 -2.08 -10.86
N ILE A 15 -3.64 -2.47 -9.71
CA ILE A 15 -2.54 -1.73 -9.07
C ILE A 15 -1.36 -1.56 -10.03
N ARG A 16 -1.03 -2.58 -10.82
CA ARG A 16 0.06 -2.50 -11.81
C ARG A 16 -0.23 -1.54 -12.97
N GLY A 17 -1.51 -1.35 -13.31
CA GLY A 17 -1.92 -0.50 -14.42
C GLY A 17 -1.82 1.00 -14.11
N TRP A 18 -2.08 1.41 -12.87
CA TRP A 18 -2.01 2.82 -12.46
C TRP A 18 -0.86 3.14 -11.51
N GLY A 19 -0.35 2.15 -10.78
CA GLY A 19 0.66 2.32 -9.73
C GLY A 19 2.05 2.66 -10.27
N LEU A 20 2.37 2.27 -11.52
CA LEU A 20 3.59 2.67 -12.24
C LEU A 20 4.89 2.54 -11.42
N GLY A 21 5.02 1.51 -10.59
CA GLY A 21 6.18 1.31 -9.69
C GLY A 21 6.10 2.07 -8.36
N TYR A 22 5.29 3.13 -8.29
CA TYR A 22 5.08 3.90 -7.06
C TYR A 22 4.18 3.20 -6.06
N PHE A 23 3.22 2.38 -6.49
CA PHE A 23 2.29 1.69 -5.59
C PHE A 23 2.28 0.18 -5.81
N ASP A 24 2.22 -0.57 -4.71
CA ASP A 24 2.03 -2.02 -4.72
C ASP A 24 1.34 -2.48 -3.41
N ILE A 25 1.13 -3.78 -3.25
CA ILE A 25 0.64 -4.41 -2.02
C ILE A 25 1.77 -5.23 -1.39
N ASN A 26 2.05 -5.05 -0.10
CA ASN A 26 3.06 -5.83 0.62
C ASN A 26 2.56 -7.22 1.05
N ASN A 27 3.42 -8.00 1.72
CA ASN A 27 3.10 -9.35 2.22
C ASN A 27 2.03 -9.39 3.33
N LYS A 28 1.72 -8.25 3.97
CA LYS A 28 0.63 -8.11 4.94
C LYS A 28 -0.72 -7.83 4.25
N GLY A 29 -0.72 -7.58 2.94
CA GLY A 29 -1.90 -7.17 2.20
C GLY A 29 -2.21 -5.68 2.28
N HIS A 30 -1.27 -4.85 2.74
CA HIS A 30 -1.42 -3.40 2.80
C HIS A 30 -0.87 -2.72 1.55
N ILE A 31 -1.46 -1.60 1.15
CA ILE A 31 -0.92 -0.77 0.08
C ILE A 31 0.33 -0.03 0.55
N VAL A 32 1.37 -0.07 -0.27
CA VAL A 32 2.65 0.61 -0.05
C VAL A 32 2.90 1.66 -1.11
N VAL A 33 3.67 2.69 -0.75
CA VAL A 33 4.20 3.70 -1.68
C VAL A 33 5.73 3.64 -1.75
N GLN A 34 6.27 3.79 -2.95
CA GLN A 34 7.69 3.75 -3.30
C GLN A 34 8.01 5.06 -4.06
N PRO A 35 8.39 6.14 -3.35
CA PRO A 35 8.51 7.46 -3.96
C PRO A 35 9.73 7.64 -4.89
N GLN A 36 10.66 6.67 -4.92
CA GLN A 36 11.80 6.66 -5.83
C GLN A 36 11.96 5.26 -6.44
N ASP A 37 12.04 5.19 -7.77
CA ASP A 37 12.13 3.92 -8.52
C ASP A 37 13.37 3.06 -8.16
N GLU A 38 14.46 3.67 -7.67
CA GLU A 38 15.71 2.94 -7.36
C GLU A 38 15.96 2.74 -5.86
N SER A 39 15.18 3.37 -4.99
CA SER A 39 15.35 3.20 -3.55
C SER A 39 14.51 2.01 -3.08
N HIS A 40 15.11 1.10 -2.32
CA HIS A 40 14.39 0.02 -1.62
C HIS A 40 13.50 0.53 -0.46
N HIS A 41 13.12 1.81 -0.46
CA HIS A 41 12.32 2.43 0.58
C HIS A 41 10.84 2.41 0.18
N SER A 42 10.12 1.42 0.70
CA SER A 42 8.66 1.36 0.65
C SER A 42 8.06 1.82 1.97
N ILE A 43 7.00 2.61 1.92
CA ILE A 43 6.22 3.04 3.09
C ILE A 43 4.88 2.30 3.09
N ASP A 44 4.54 1.61 4.17
CA ASP A 44 3.22 1.02 4.38
C ASP A 44 2.23 2.12 4.79
N LEU A 45 1.25 2.40 3.91
CA LEU A 45 0.30 3.49 4.15
C LEU A 45 -0.65 3.18 5.31
N LYS A 46 -0.93 1.90 5.58
CA LYS A 46 -1.78 1.52 6.71
C LYS A 46 -1.06 1.79 8.03
N GLU A 47 0.20 1.40 8.14
CA GLU A 47 1.02 1.67 9.33
C GLU A 47 1.25 3.18 9.52
N LEU A 48 1.50 3.91 8.44
CA LEU A 48 1.64 5.37 8.48
C LEU A 48 0.39 6.06 9.02
N VAL A 49 -0.79 5.65 8.54
CA VAL A 49 -2.07 6.20 9.01
C VAL A 49 -2.27 5.91 10.49
N GLU A 50 -2.00 4.68 10.94
CA GLU A 50 -2.11 4.30 12.35
C GLU A 50 -1.17 5.12 13.24
N ASP A 51 0.08 5.37 12.81
CA ASP A 51 1.05 6.19 13.54
C ASP A 51 0.62 7.67 13.61
N ILE A 52 0.13 8.24 12.51
CA ILE A 52 -0.40 9.61 12.48
C ILE A 52 -1.59 9.76 13.44
N GLN A 53 -2.53 8.81 13.42
CA GLN A 53 -3.68 8.82 14.34
C GLN A 53 -3.24 8.65 15.81
N ALA A 54 -2.27 7.77 16.08
CA ALA A 54 -1.73 7.57 17.43
C ALA A 54 -1.05 8.85 17.98
N LYS A 55 -0.50 9.69 17.10
CA LYS A 55 0.05 11.01 17.42
C LYS A 55 -1.01 12.10 17.61
N GLY A 56 -2.29 11.76 17.46
CA GLY A 56 -3.42 12.67 17.70
C GLY A 56 -3.80 13.54 16.50
N TYR A 57 -3.25 13.28 15.31
CA TYR A 57 -3.69 13.95 14.09
C TYR A 57 -5.00 13.35 13.59
N SER A 58 -5.94 14.21 13.18
CA SER A 58 -7.19 13.81 12.55
C SER A 58 -7.02 13.62 11.04
N LEU A 59 -7.72 12.64 10.47
CA LEU A 59 -7.89 12.48 9.01
C LEU A 59 -9.22 13.15 8.58
N PRO A 60 -9.36 13.65 7.34
CA PRO A 60 -8.39 13.67 6.23
C PRO A 60 -7.30 14.73 6.40
N ALA A 61 -6.11 14.43 5.89
CA ALA A 61 -4.97 15.34 5.81
C ALA A 61 -4.77 15.85 4.38
#